data_AF-A0A936BCW3-F1
#
_entry.id   AF-A0A936BCW3-F1
#
_cell.length_a   1.000
_cell.length_b   1.000
_cell.length_c   1.000
_cell.angle_alpha   90.00
_cell.angle_beta   90.00
_cell.angle_gamma   90.00
#
_symmetry.space_group_name_H-M   'P 1'
#
loop_
_entity.id
_entity.type
_entity.pdbx_description
1 polymer ?
#
loop_
_entity_poly.entity_id
_entity_poly.type
_entity_poly.pdbx_seq_one_letter_code
_entity_poly.pdbx_strand_id
1 'polypeptide(L)'
;MSLKTLLTLTVVFIALGFAVMMGGFWYDVVMAGIPYQDAPPALLVEYETAKNRAATILWIGAALASVGSLLAVGTAVLFVRRLLRPTVRE
;
A
#
# COMPACT_ATOMS: atom_id res chain seq x y z
N MET A 1 1.73 20.98 -11.72
CA MET A 1 1.42 20.62 -10.32
C MET A 1 2.53 21.11 -9.41
N SER A 2 2.22 21.68 -8.23
CA SER A 2 3.26 22.17 -7.31
C SER A 2 4.05 21.00 -6.68
N LEU A 3 5.34 21.21 -6.38
CA LEU A 3 6.17 20.21 -5.68
C LEU A 3 5.56 19.82 -4.32
N LYS A 4 4.93 20.78 -3.64
CA LYS A 4 4.21 20.54 -2.38
C LYS A 4 3.07 19.55 -2.59
N THR A 5 2.27 19.73 -3.64
CA THR A 5 1.15 18.84 -3.98
C THR A 5 1.63 17.42 -4.31
N LEU A 6 2.72 17.27 -5.08
CA LEU A 6 3.33 15.96 -5.36
C LEU A 6 3.74 15.23 -4.07
N LEU A 7 4.40 15.96 -3.17
CA LEU A 7 4.88 15.41 -1.90
C LEU A 7 3.71 15.03 -0.99
N THR A 8 2.68 15.86 -0.88
CA THR A 8 1.46 15.54 -0.13
C THR A 8 0.78 14.30 -0.68
N LEU A 9 0.57 14.21 -2.00
CA LEU A 9 -0.05 13.03 -2.62
C LEU A 9 0.78 11.77 -2.38
N THR A 10 2.10 11.86 -2.52
CA THR A 10 3.02 10.74 -2.23
C THR A 10 2.80 10.20 -0.81
N VAL A 11 2.83 11.08 0.19
CA VAL A 11 2.63 10.69 1.59
C VAL A 11 1.25 10.09 1.82
N VAL A 12 0.21 10.69 1.24
CA VAL A 12 -1.18 10.20 1.36
C VAL A 12 -1.32 8.80 0.75
N PHE A 13 -0.80 8.56 -0.44
CA PHE A 13 -0.89 7.25 -1.10
C PHE A 13 -0.15 6.16 -0.32
N ILE A 14 1.05 6.46 0.18
CA ILE A 14 1.83 5.52 1.00
C ILE A 14 1.08 5.22 2.30
N ALA A 15 0.67 6.26 3.04
CA ALA A 15 -0.03 6.10 4.31
C ALA A 15 -1.36 5.34 4.15
N LEU A 16 -2.14 5.68 3.12
CA LEU A 16 -3.39 5.00 2.81
C LEU A 16 -3.16 3.54 2.42
N GLY A 17 -2.13 3.26 1.60
CA GLY A 17 -1.76 1.89 1.25
C GLY A 17 -1.44 1.05 2.47
N PHE A 18 -0.61 1.56 3.39
CA PHE A 18 -0.31 0.87 4.65
C PHE A 18 -1.54 0.70 5.55
N ALA A 19 -2.41 1.71 5.65
CA ALA A 19 -3.65 1.61 6.42
C ALA A 19 -4.57 0.50 5.87
N VAL A 20 -4.71 0.40 4.54
CA VAL A 20 -5.49 -0.65 3.89
C VAL A 20 -4.85 -2.02 4.10
N MET A 21 -3.52 -2.14 3.96
CA MET A 21 -2.81 -3.40 4.26
C MET A 21 -3.03 -3.85 5.70
N MET A 22 -2.96 -2.92 6.66
CA MET A 22 -3.21 -3.21 8.08
C MET A 22 -4.65 -3.68 8.30
N GLY A 23 -5.62 -3.08 7.60
CA GLY A 23 -7.01 -3.54 7.61
C GLY A 23 -7.17 -4.96 7.04
N GLY A 24 -6.45 -5.29 5.96
CA GLY A 24 -6.43 -6.64 5.40
C GLY A 24 -5.83 -7.67 6.37
N PHE A 25 -4.72 -7.34 7.02
CA PHE A 25 -4.12 -8.17 8.06
C PHE A 25 -5.06 -8.36 9.25
N TRP A 26 -5.69 -7.29 9.73
CA TRP A 26 -6.66 -7.36 10.82
C TRP A 26 -7.86 -8.24 10.46
N TYR A 27 -8.39 -8.09 9.24
CA TYR A 27 -9.47 -8.94 8.73
C TYR A 27 -9.05 -10.42 8.70
N ASP A 28 -7.83 -10.73 8.24
CA ASP A 28 -7.30 -12.11 8.23
C ASP A 28 -7.30 -12.71 9.64
N VAL A 29 -6.75 -11.98 10.61
CA VAL A 29 -6.65 -12.43 12.01
C VAL A 29 -8.02 -12.64 12.64
N VAL A 30 -8.97 -11.73 12.39
CA VAL A 30 -10.31 -11.80 13.01
C VAL A 30 -11.23 -12.82 12.34
N MET A 31 -11.18 -12.93 11.00
CA MET A 31 -12.15 -13.75 10.24
C MET A 31 -11.60 -15.11 9.85
N ALA A 32 -10.35 -15.20 9.40
CA ALA A 32 -9.75 -16.47 9.03
C ALA A 32 -9.09 -17.15 10.25
N GLY A 33 -8.44 -16.37 11.12
CA GLY A 33 -7.84 -16.88 12.34
C GLY A 33 -6.77 -17.94 12.07
N ILE A 34 -6.79 -19.03 12.84
CA ILE A 34 -5.87 -20.16 12.69
C ILE A 34 -6.55 -21.23 11.82
N PRO A 35 -5.86 -21.80 10.81
CA PRO A 35 -6.42 -22.88 10.00
C PRO A 35 -6.81 -24.08 10.88
N TYR A 36 -8.03 -24.58 10.65
CA TYR A 36 -8.52 -25.81 11.28
C TYR A 36 -7.70 -27.02 10.79
N GLN A 37 -7.29 -27.89 11.71
CA GLN A 37 -6.49 -29.08 11.36
C GLN A 37 -7.33 -30.20 10.74
N ASP A 38 -8.56 -30.40 11.23
CA ASP A 38 -9.52 -31.42 10.75
C ASP A 38 -10.91 -30.80 10.51
N ALA A 39 -10.96 -29.70 9.75
CA ALA A 39 -12.25 -29.06 9.45
C ALA A 39 -13.10 -29.91 8.48
N PRO A 40 -14.41 -30.01 8.73
CA PRO A 40 -15.39 -30.39 7.71
C PRO A 40 -15.24 -29.52 6.44
N PRO A 41 -15.55 -30.04 5.24
CA PRO A 41 -15.39 -29.31 3.99
C PRO A 41 -16.05 -27.92 3.96
N ALA A 42 -17.20 -27.77 4.63
CA ALA A 42 -17.90 -26.49 4.72
C ALA A 42 -17.08 -25.41 5.45
N LEU A 43 -16.40 -25.76 6.54
CA LEU A 43 -15.59 -24.82 7.32
C LEU A 43 -14.27 -24.48 6.60
N LEU A 44 -13.74 -25.40 5.79
CA LEU A 44 -12.59 -25.10 4.92
C LEU A 44 -12.93 -24.05 3.87
N VAL A 45 -14.09 -24.16 3.21
CA VAL A 45 -14.54 -23.19 2.20
C VAL A 45 -14.74 -21.80 2.81
N GLU A 46 -15.29 -21.74 4.02
CA GLU A 46 -15.48 -20.47 4.74
C GLU A 46 -14.13 -19.81 5.08
N TYR A 47 -13.19 -20.59 5.62
CA TYR A 47 -11.83 -20.14 5.90
C TYR A 47 -11.11 -19.63 4.65
N GLU A 48 -11.13 -20.40 3.55
CA GLU A 48 -10.51 -19.99 2.28
C GLU A 48 -11.14 -18.72 1.73
N THR A 49 -12.46 -18.58 1.85
CA THR A 49 -13.17 -17.38 1.43
C THR A 49 -12.73 -16.16 2.23
N ALA A 50 -12.63 -16.29 3.57
CA ALA A 50 -12.15 -15.21 4.43
C ALA A 50 -10.70 -14.83 4.09
N LYS A 51 -9.82 -15.83 3.94
CA LYS A 51 -8.42 -15.65 3.59
C LYS A 51 -8.24 -14.97 2.23
N ASN A 52 -9.03 -15.36 1.23
CA ASN A 52 -8.98 -14.75 -0.11
C ASN A 52 -9.44 -13.28 -0.10
N ARG A 53 -10.44 -12.95 0.72
CA ARG A 53 -10.85 -11.54 0.93
C ARG A 53 -9.76 -10.74 1.61
N ALA A 54 -9.17 -11.29 2.67
CA ALA A 54 -8.05 -10.65 3.37
C ALA A 54 -6.87 -10.39 2.43
N ALA A 55 -6.49 -11.39 1.64
CA ALA A 55 -5.43 -11.29 0.64
C ALA A 55 -5.75 -10.22 -0.42
N THR A 56 -6.98 -10.15 -0.91
CA THR A 56 -7.41 -9.10 -1.84
C THR A 56 -7.22 -7.70 -1.26
N ILE A 57 -7.65 -7.48 -0.01
CA ILE A 57 -7.47 -6.19 0.67
C ILE A 57 -5.98 -5.86 0.83
N LEU A 58 -5.17 -6.84 1.23
CA LEU A 58 -3.72 -6.71 1.36
C LEU A 58 -3.07 -6.30 0.03
N TRP A 59 -3.46 -6.93 -1.07
CA TRP A 59 -2.96 -6.60 -2.41
C TRP A 59 -3.40 -5.23 -2.89
N ILE A 60 -4.62 -4.79 -2.59
CA ILE A 60 -5.08 -3.41 -2.88
C ILE A 60 -4.21 -2.40 -2.12
N GLY A 61 -3.98 -2.63 -0.83
CA GLY A 61 -3.12 -1.78 -0.03
C GLY A 61 -1.66 -1.75 -0.53
N ALA A 62 -1.12 -2.91 -0.90
CA ALA A 62 0.22 -3.02 -1.47
C ALA A 62 0.34 -2.29 -2.82
N ALA A 63 -0.67 -2.36 -3.67
CA ALA A 63 -0.72 -1.61 -4.92
C ALA A 63 -0.74 -0.10 -4.68
N LEU A 64 -1.55 0.40 -3.73
CA LEU A 64 -1.57 1.81 -3.35
C LEU A 64 -0.20 2.29 -2.81
N ALA A 65 0.41 1.51 -1.91
CA ALA A 65 1.73 1.83 -1.37
C ALA A 65 2.83 1.82 -2.46
N SER A 66 2.73 0.91 -3.42
CA SER A 66 3.65 0.82 -4.57
C SER A 66 3.52 2.04 -5.48
N VAL A 67 2.30 2.48 -5.80
CA VAL A 67 2.05 3.71 -6.57
C VAL A 67 2.62 4.93 -5.84
N GLY A 68 2.38 5.03 -4.53
CA GLY A 68 2.96 6.08 -3.70
C GLY A 68 4.49 6.07 -3.72
N SER A 69 5.11 4.89 -3.67
CA SER A 69 6.57 4.74 -3.73
C SER A 69 7.15 5.18 -5.08
N LEU A 70 6.49 4.86 -6.19
CA LEU A 70 6.89 5.34 -7.52
C LEU A 70 6.78 6.86 -7.64
N LEU A 71 5.72 7.46 -7.08
CA LEU A 71 5.60 8.91 -6.99
C LEU A 71 6.73 9.52 -6.15
N ALA A 72 7.12 8.89 -5.04
CA ALA A 72 8.23 9.35 -4.21
C ALA A 72 9.54 9.43 -5.01
N VAL A 73 9.86 8.39 -5.79
CA VAL A 73 11.04 8.35 -6.66
C VAL A 73 10.99 9.50 -7.67
N GLY A 74 9.85 9.68 -8.36
CA GLY A 74 9.69 10.79 -9.32
C GLY A 74 9.87 12.17 -8.66
N THR A 75 9.34 12.34 -7.46
CA THR A 75 9.45 13.60 -6.70
C THR A 75 10.89 13.87 -6.27
N ALA A 76 11.63 12.83 -5.85
CA ALA A 76 13.04 12.93 -5.50
C ALA A 76 13.91 13.30 -6.70
N VAL A 77 13.67 12.69 -7.87
CA VAL A 77 14.39 13.04 -9.12
C VAL A 77 14.17 14.50 -9.49
N LEU A 78 12.92 14.99 -9.41
CA LEU A 78 12.61 16.40 -9.70
C LEU A 78 13.27 17.35 -8.70
N PHE A 79 13.33 16.97 -7.42
CA PHE A 79 13.99 17.75 -6.38
C PHE A 79 15.49 17.87 -6.63
N VAL A 80 16.17 16.74 -6.90
CA VAL A 80 17.61 16.71 -7.23
C VAL A 80 17.90 17.53 -8.48
N ARG A 81 17.10 17.38 -9.55
CA ARG A 81 17.24 18.19 -10.77
C ARG A 81 17.09 19.68 -10.51
N ARG A 82 16.25 20.09 -9.54
CA ARG A 82 16.07 21.50 -9.19
C ARG A 82 17.26 22.03 -8.40
N LEU A 83 17.85 21.22 -7.52
CA LEU A 83 19.03 21.56 -6.74
C LEU A 83 20.28 21.72 -7.62
N LEU A 84 20.43 20.84 -8.61
CA LEU A 84 21.57 20.81 -9.52
C LEU A 84 21.49 21.83 -10.66
N ARG A 85 20.45 22.66 -10.76
CA ARG A 85 20.43 23.74 -11.75
C ARG A 85 21.47 24.79 -11.35
N PRO A 86 22.56 24.97 -12.12
CA PRO A 86 23.53 26.01 -11.83
C PRO A 86 22.83 27.36 -11.91
N THR A 87 22.90 28.13 -10.83
CA THR A 87 22.61 29.56 -10.87
C THR A 87 23.66 30.21 -11.76
N VAL A 88 23.36 30.36 -13.04
CA VAL A 88 24.11 31.27 -13.91
C VAL A 88 23.89 32.65 -13.32
N ARG A 89 24.87 33.11 -12.53
CA ARG A 89 24.97 34.51 -12.11
C ARG A 89 25.59 35.24 -13.29
N GLU A 90 24.77 35.99 -14.00
CA GLU A 90 25.23 37.06 -14.89
C GLU A 90 25.81 38.21 -14.06
#